data_AF-A0A8C2FPS6-F1
#
_entry.id   AF-A0A8C2FPS6-F1
#
_cell.length_a   1.000
_cell.length_b   1.000
_cell.length_c   1.000
_cell.angle_alpha   90.00
_cell.angle_beta   90.00
_cell.angle_gamma   90.00
#
_symmetry.space_group_name_H-M   'P 1'
#
loop_
_entity.id
_entity.type
_entity.pdbx_description
1 polymer ?
#
loop_
_entity_poly.entity_id
_entity_poly.type
_entity_poly.pdbx_seq_one_letter_code
_entity_poly.pdbx_strand_id
1 'polypeptide(L)'
;MFCRNQTSRATVARGSAMEMEVKRGRFRLSVLEDSAQDCEVQRRIEREVRIREGASKLLAACSQRDQALEASKTLLTSNSRILALMTQLQRMKEAQAMQRAERRSSDGGSVDERLPCTGKIAISDIRIPLMWKDSEYFKNKGELHQCAVFCLLQVGTEIHDTDLVIVDRTLTDICFVEPVIFTDVPPGFDLRVELYSCCVEGEFSMGFSTRRLSRLGSASSKKFLASLETAASCSSHSSVSRSAESSPRGESPVLLPVLSVRGPKYHLLAQTSLTLCHIQNSFRTHDLTISDTEESSFWLPLYGNVCCRLVAQPLCMTQVVMCGKLRIRSETNPEDWRDVYSVLSGSDLKCYQQQDDTDSLETPLFTIPINKDTRVCARERDPALHSHSITIINQCGVETTHTILTYTSEDTHRWMEAFWQHFYDISASSHSADVLRDSSTHRFNP
;
A
#
# COMPACT_ATOMS: atom_id res chain seq x y z
N MET A 1 -0.14 -51.64 1.98
CA MET A 1 0.74 -51.24 3.10
C MET A 1 1.92 -50.50 2.51
N PHE A 2 2.13 -49.22 2.86
CA PHE A 2 3.28 -48.44 2.41
C PHE A 2 3.97 -47.83 3.64
N CYS A 3 5.24 -48.14 3.84
CA CYS A 3 6.06 -47.52 4.89
C CYS A 3 6.94 -46.42 4.28
N ARG A 4 6.69 -45.18 4.73
CA ARG A 4 7.51 -43.99 4.46
C ARG A 4 8.55 -43.87 5.58
N ASN A 5 9.80 -43.56 5.21
CA ASN A 5 10.87 -42.90 5.99
C ASN A 5 12.25 -43.56 5.79
N GLN A 6 13.03 -43.02 4.85
CA GLN A 6 14.50 -43.07 4.91
C GLN A 6 15.03 -41.65 4.78
N THR A 7 15.70 -41.16 5.81
CA THR A 7 16.50 -39.92 5.75
C THR A 7 17.93 -40.27 5.34
N SER A 8 18.31 -39.91 4.12
CA SER A 8 19.68 -40.09 3.62
C SER A 8 20.66 -39.18 4.34
N ARG A 9 21.26 -39.67 5.43
CA ARG A 9 22.30 -38.96 6.18
C ARG A 9 23.65 -39.09 5.47
N ALA A 10 24.01 -38.09 4.67
CA ALA A 10 25.35 -38.00 4.08
C ALA A 10 26.40 -37.84 5.21
N THR A 11 27.36 -38.78 5.28
CA THR A 11 28.42 -38.76 6.30
C THR A 11 29.71 -38.26 5.64
N VAL A 12 30.17 -37.07 6.03
CA VAL A 12 31.44 -36.52 5.53
C VAL A 12 32.60 -37.31 6.13
N ALA A 13 33.46 -37.87 5.27
CA ALA A 13 34.61 -38.65 5.70
C ALA A 13 35.65 -37.78 6.40
N ARG A 14 36.19 -38.29 7.53
CA ARG A 14 37.21 -37.61 8.33
C ARG A 14 38.51 -37.49 7.51
N GLY A 15 39.03 -36.28 7.38
CA GLY A 15 40.20 -35.95 6.55
C GLY A 15 39.88 -35.59 5.10
N SER A 16 38.62 -35.57 4.69
CA SER A 16 38.25 -35.15 3.32
C SER A 16 38.50 -33.66 3.07
N ALA A 17 38.70 -33.28 1.80
CA ALA A 17 38.79 -31.88 1.39
C ALA A 17 37.58 -31.07 1.86
N MET A 18 36.37 -31.67 1.82
CA MET A 18 35.13 -31.08 2.28
C MET A 18 35.13 -30.79 3.81
N GLU A 19 35.67 -31.68 4.65
CA GLU A 19 35.85 -31.39 6.08
C GLU A 19 36.84 -30.24 6.31
N MET A 20 37.90 -30.16 5.49
CA MET A 20 38.91 -29.09 5.60
C MET A 20 38.38 -27.72 5.12
N GLU A 21 37.47 -27.69 4.15
CA GLU A 21 36.79 -26.45 3.73
C GLU A 21 35.76 -25.96 4.76
N VAL A 22 35.05 -26.88 5.42
CA VAL A 22 34.19 -26.57 6.58
C VAL A 22 35.03 -25.99 7.73
N LYS A 23 36.17 -26.61 8.08
CA LYS A 23 37.07 -26.10 9.13
C LYS A 23 37.77 -24.78 8.77
N ARG A 24 37.97 -24.48 7.49
CA ARG A 24 38.49 -23.18 7.02
C ARG A 24 37.44 -22.05 7.01
N GLY A 25 36.22 -22.31 7.49
CA GLY A 25 35.14 -21.32 7.49
C GLY A 25 34.71 -20.87 6.09
N ARG A 26 35.09 -21.63 5.05
CA ARG A 26 34.83 -21.27 3.64
C ARG A 26 33.50 -21.81 3.11
N PHE A 27 32.85 -22.70 3.87
CA PHE A 27 31.40 -22.83 3.83
C PHE A 27 30.76 -21.66 4.59
N ARG A 28 30.66 -20.51 3.91
CA ARG A 28 29.41 -19.77 3.99
C ARG A 28 28.36 -20.67 3.36
N LEU A 29 27.68 -21.45 4.20
CA LEU A 29 26.41 -22.04 3.82
C LEU A 29 25.56 -20.88 3.30
N SER A 30 25.08 -20.96 2.06
CA SER A 30 24.28 -19.92 1.39
C SER A 30 22.86 -19.87 1.98
N VAL A 31 22.79 -19.67 3.30
CA VAL A 31 21.59 -19.36 4.05
C VAL A 31 21.20 -17.95 3.65
N LEU A 32 20.18 -17.89 2.79
CA LEU A 32 19.64 -16.66 2.23
C LEU A 32 20.68 -15.88 1.39
N GLU A 33 20.66 -16.12 0.07
CA GLU A 33 20.78 -14.97 -0.82
C GLU A 33 19.53 -14.11 -0.60
N ASP A 34 19.60 -13.22 0.41
CA ASP A 34 18.60 -12.18 0.60
C ASP A 34 18.50 -11.41 -0.72
N SER A 35 17.31 -11.38 -1.32
CA SER A 35 17.11 -10.66 -2.57
C SER A 35 17.38 -9.17 -2.36
N ALA A 36 17.64 -8.43 -3.45
CA ALA A 36 17.79 -6.97 -3.36
C ALA A 36 16.56 -6.29 -2.72
N GLN A 37 15.38 -6.89 -2.87
CA GLN A 37 14.13 -6.45 -2.22
C GLN A 37 14.10 -6.79 -0.72
N ASP A 38 14.51 -7.99 -0.32
CA ASP A 38 14.64 -8.35 1.11
C ASP A 38 15.60 -7.40 1.83
N CYS A 39 16.75 -7.11 1.19
CA CYS A 39 17.74 -6.13 1.66
C CYS A 39 17.19 -4.70 1.78
N GLU A 40 16.19 -4.31 0.99
CA GLU A 40 15.52 -3.02 1.06
C GLU A 40 14.49 -2.97 2.19
N VAL A 41 13.60 -3.97 2.28
CA VAL A 41 12.62 -4.07 3.38
C VAL A 41 13.33 -4.15 4.74
N GLN A 42 14.42 -4.92 4.83
CA GLN A 42 15.26 -5.01 6.02
C GLN A 42 15.87 -3.65 6.41
N ARG A 43 16.40 -2.89 5.45
CA ARG A 43 16.91 -1.52 5.69
C ARG A 43 15.83 -0.55 6.15
N ARG A 44 14.58 -0.69 5.66
CA ARG A 44 13.42 0.09 6.14
C ARG A 44 13.08 -0.26 7.59
N ILE A 45 13.01 -1.54 7.95
CA ILE A 45 12.79 -2.00 9.33
C ILE A 45 13.86 -1.42 10.26
N GLU A 46 15.14 -1.49 9.88
CA GLU A 46 16.25 -0.92 10.68
C GLU A 46 16.22 0.61 10.79
N ARG A 47 15.58 1.31 9.85
CA ARG A 47 15.32 2.75 9.93
C ARG A 47 14.23 3.03 10.97
N GLU A 48 13.09 2.36 10.86
CA GLU A 48 11.96 2.53 11.78
C GLU A 48 12.31 2.11 13.21
N VAL A 49 13.07 1.02 13.41
CA VAL A 49 13.56 0.62 14.74
C VAL A 49 14.43 1.70 15.38
N ARG A 50 15.25 2.41 14.60
CA ARG A 50 16.05 3.55 15.10
C ARG A 50 15.19 4.78 15.41
N ILE A 51 14.16 5.05 14.61
CA ILE A 51 13.18 6.11 14.86
C ILE A 51 12.44 5.83 16.18
N ARG A 52 11.89 4.62 16.33
CA ARG A 52 11.24 4.12 17.54
C ARG A 52 12.12 4.24 18.79
N GLU A 53 13.39 3.84 18.70
CA GLU A 53 14.36 4.01 19.80
C GLU A 53 14.67 5.48 20.11
N GLY A 54 14.72 6.34 19.10
CA GLY A 54 14.87 7.78 19.26
C GLY A 54 13.68 8.39 20.00
N ALA A 55 12.46 8.07 19.55
CA ALA A 55 11.20 8.48 20.17
C ALA A 55 11.09 8.00 21.62
N SER A 56 11.42 6.73 21.92
CA SER A 56 11.48 6.22 23.30
C SER A 56 12.44 7.00 24.21
N LYS A 57 13.62 7.38 23.71
CA LYS A 57 14.61 8.15 24.47
C LYS A 57 14.18 9.60 24.66
N LEU A 58 13.60 10.21 23.63
CA LEU A 58 13.09 11.57 23.67
C LEU A 58 11.91 11.67 24.64
N LEU A 59 10.94 10.75 24.56
CA LEU A 59 9.81 10.64 25.49
C LEU A 59 10.26 10.51 26.96
N ALA A 60 11.30 9.71 27.23
CA ALA A 60 11.87 9.56 28.56
C ALA A 60 12.63 10.81 29.08
N ALA A 61 12.97 11.76 28.20
CA ALA A 61 13.63 13.01 28.52
C ALA A 61 12.70 14.24 28.43
N CYS A 62 11.50 14.10 27.86
CA CYS A 62 10.55 15.19 27.70
C CYS A 62 10.17 15.81 29.05
N SER A 63 10.37 17.13 29.14
CA SER A 63 9.84 17.97 30.23
C SER A 63 8.64 18.81 29.78
N GLN A 64 8.46 18.97 28.46
CA GLN A 64 7.30 19.65 27.86
C GLN A 64 6.26 18.62 27.39
N ARG A 65 4.99 18.94 27.61
CA ARG A 65 3.86 18.07 27.31
C ARG A 65 3.72 17.78 25.81
N ASP A 66 3.80 18.81 24.99
CA ASP A 66 3.57 18.67 23.54
C ASP A 66 4.69 17.86 22.87
N GLN A 67 5.94 18.01 23.34
CA GLN A 67 7.05 17.13 22.97
C GLN A 67 6.80 15.67 23.38
N ALA A 68 6.22 15.43 24.56
CA ALA A 68 5.89 14.07 25.02
C ALA A 68 4.74 13.44 24.21
N LEU A 69 3.77 14.24 23.77
CA LEU A 69 2.73 13.79 22.85
C LEU A 69 3.30 13.38 21.50
N GLU A 70 4.05 14.25 20.84
CA GLU A 70 4.66 13.99 19.52
C GLU A 70 5.62 12.79 19.56
N ALA A 71 6.38 12.64 20.65
CA ALA A 71 7.23 11.49 20.87
C ALA A 71 6.42 10.18 21.03
N SER A 72 5.26 10.23 21.69
CA SER A 72 4.37 9.08 21.84
C SER A 72 3.64 8.72 20.53
N LYS A 73 3.19 9.73 19.78
CA LYS A 73 2.67 9.59 18.40
C LYS A 73 3.71 8.91 17.50
N THR A 74 4.92 9.46 17.44
CA THR A 74 6.05 8.88 16.68
C THR A 74 6.35 7.45 17.10
N LEU A 75 6.29 7.15 18.41
CA LEU A 75 6.50 5.81 18.94
C LEU A 75 5.41 4.83 18.48
N LEU A 76 4.13 5.24 18.49
CA LEU A 76 3.02 4.44 17.98
C LEU A 76 3.16 4.20 16.47
N THR A 77 3.29 5.25 15.67
CA THR A 77 3.38 5.15 14.21
C THR A 77 4.57 4.29 13.77
N SER A 78 5.75 4.47 14.38
CA SER A 78 6.92 3.63 14.07
C SER A 78 6.74 2.16 14.49
N ASN A 79 6.04 1.86 15.58
CA ASN A 79 5.66 0.47 15.91
C ASN A 79 4.76 -0.14 14.82
N SER A 80 3.73 0.58 14.37
CA SER A 80 2.84 0.11 13.29
C SER A 80 3.59 -0.11 11.98
N ARG A 81 4.48 0.82 11.59
CA ARG A 81 5.36 0.69 10.42
C ARG A 81 6.29 -0.53 10.51
N ILE A 82 6.91 -0.76 11.68
CA ILE A 82 7.76 -1.95 11.90
C ILE A 82 6.94 -3.23 11.72
N LEU A 83 5.77 -3.34 12.35
CA LEU A 83 4.92 -4.53 12.25
C LEU A 83 4.50 -4.80 10.80
N ALA A 84 4.04 -3.78 10.07
CA ALA A 84 3.64 -3.91 8.66
C ALA A 84 4.81 -4.37 7.76
N LEU A 85 6.00 -3.78 7.92
CA LEU A 85 7.20 -4.17 7.17
C LEU A 85 7.69 -5.58 7.54
N MET A 86 7.59 -5.98 8.80
CA MET A 86 7.95 -7.33 9.24
C MET A 86 6.98 -8.39 8.69
N THR A 87 5.67 -8.11 8.65
CA THR A 87 4.68 -8.97 7.98
C THR A 87 4.95 -9.06 6.48
N GLN A 88 5.37 -7.98 5.82
CA GLN A 88 5.79 -8.00 4.42
C GLN A 88 6.99 -8.93 4.20
N LEU A 89 8.06 -8.74 4.99
CA LEU A 89 9.28 -9.55 4.89
C LEU A 89 9.01 -11.04 5.15
N GLN A 90 8.12 -11.35 6.10
CA GLN A 90 7.71 -12.73 6.39
C GLN A 90 7.00 -13.36 5.18
N ARG A 91 6.01 -12.68 4.60
CA ARG A 91 5.30 -13.15 3.38
C ARG A 91 6.25 -13.36 2.20
N MET A 92 7.23 -12.47 2.01
CA MET A 92 8.25 -12.62 0.97
C MET A 92 9.11 -13.88 1.19
N LYS A 93 9.56 -14.12 2.42
CA LYS A 93 10.33 -15.33 2.77
C LYS A 93 9.52 -16.62 2.61
N GLU A 94 8.24 -16.60 2.98
CA GLU A 94 7.31 -17.72 2.77
C GLU A 94 7.10 -18.01 1.28
N ALA A 95 6.84 -17.00 0.46
CA ALA A 95 6.69 -17.16 -0.99
C ALA A 95 7.96 -17.75 -1.64
N GLN A 96 9.15 -17.27 -1.27
CA GLN A 96 10.41 -17.85 -1.76
C GLN A 96 10.63 -19.28 -1.25
N ALA A 97 10.16 -19.63 -0.05
CA ALA A 97 10.24 -21.00 0.48
C ALA A 97 9.32 -21.95 -0.31
N MET A 98 8.09 -21.52 -0.62
CA MET A 98 7.15 -22.28 -1.46
C MET A 98 7.69 -22.48 -2.88
N GLN A 99 8.19 -21.44 -3.54
CA GLN A 99 8.83 -21.57 -4.86
C GLN A 99 10.02 -22.55 -4.86
N ARG A 100 10.79 -22.63 -3.77
CA ARG A 100 11.88 -23.60 -3.61
C ARG A 100 11.39 -25.03 -3.33
N ALA A 101 10.17 -25.20 -2.81
CA ALA A 101 9.52 -26.49 -2.64
C ALA A 101 8.87 -26.99 -3.95
N GLU A 102 8.19 -26.11 -4.69
CA GLU A 102 7.53 -26.39 -5.98
C GLU A 102 8.52 -26.74 -7.09
N ARG A 103 9.76 -26.22 -7.04
CA ARG A 103 10.88 -26.64 -7.93
C ARG A 103 11.25 -28.14 -7.84
N ARG A 104 10.55 -28.95 -7.04
CA ARG A 104 10.65 -30.42 -6.99
C ARG A 104 9.50 -31.16 -7.70
N SER A 105 8.49 -30.44 -8.20
CA SER A 105 7.38 -30.96 -9.00
C SER A 105 7.27 -30.15 -10.29
N SER A 106 7.72 -30.72 -11.40
CA SER A 106 7.54 -30.14 -12.73
C SER A 106 6.11 -30.41 -13.22
N ASP A 107 5.20 -29.48 -13.01
CA ASP A 107 3.90 -29.46 -13.70
C ASP A 107 3.34 -28.03 -13.80
N GLY A 108 2.55 -27.76 -14.85
CA GLY A 108 1.72 -26.57 -15.02
C GLY A 108 2.43 -25.21 -15.01
N GLY A 109 2.81 -24.70 -16.19
CA GLY A 109 3.07 -23.25 -16.32
C GLY A 109 1.80 -22.47 -15.97
N SER A 110 1.90 -21.51 -15.05
CA SER A 110 0.78 -20.64 -14.70
C SER A 110 0.28 -19.90 -15.92
N VAL A 111 -1.04 -19.89 -16.13
CA VAL A 111 -1.67 -18.94 -17.04
C VAL A 111 -1.26 -17.55 -16.60
N ASP A 112 -0.77 -16.74 -17.52
CA ASP A 112 -0.30 -15.38 -17.24
C ASP A 112 -1.52 -14.49 -16.94
N GLU A 113 -1.94 -14.49 -15.67
CA GLU A 113 -3.10 -13.75 -15.19
C GLU A 113 -2.75 -12.27 -15.19
N ARG A 114 -3.15 -11.57 -16.26
CA ARG A 114 -2.90 -10.14 -16.46
C ARG A 114 -3.25 -9.36 -15.19
N LEU A 115 -2.25 -8.72 -14.60
CA LEU A 115 -2.42 -7.90 -13.41
C LEU A 115 -2.92 -6.51 -13.81
N PRO A 116 -3.85 -5.90 -13.07
CA PRO A 116 -4.33 -4.57 -13.39
C PRO A 116 -3.29 -3.53 -12.99
N CYS A 117 -3.23 -2.40 -13.71
CA CYS A 117 -2.33 -1.32 -13.38
C CYS A 117 -2.56 -0.81 -11.94
N THR A 118 -1.46 -0.45 -11.29
CA THR A 118 -1.52 0.33 -10.05
C THR A 118 -1.92 1.78 -10.35
N GLY A 119 -2.16 2.54 -9.30
CA GLY A 119 -2.44 3.97 -9.37
C GLY A 119 -1.93 4.70 -8.15
N LYS A 120 -2.29 5.98 -8.08
CA LYS A 120 -2.20 6.79 -6.87
C LYS A 120 -3.58 6.91 -6.25
N ILE A 121 -3.66 6.93 -4.93
CA ILE A 121 -4.88 7.38 -4.23
C ILE A 121 -4.51 8.53 -3.31
N ALA A 122 -5.43 9.48 -3.14
CA ALA A 122 -5.26 10.60 -2.24
C ALA A 122 -6.51 10.80 -1.38
N ILE A 123 -6.30 10.90 -0.07
CA ILE A 123 -7.33 11.28 0.90
C ILE A 123 -7.06 12.70 1.40
N SER A 124 -8.11 13.52 1.51
CA SER A 124 -8.02 14.95 1.85
C SER A 124 -9.28 15.43 2.57
N ASP A 125 -9.18 16.57 3.26
CA ASP A 125 -10.26 17.19 4.04
C ASP A 125 -10.94 16.21 5.01
N ILE A 126 -10.14 15.49 5.81
CA ILE A 126 -10.67 14.55 6.80
C ILE A 126 -11.31 15.35 7.93
N ARG A 127 -12.62 15.19 8.13
CA ARG A 127 -13.43 15.89 9.14
C ARG A 127 -14.26 14.88 9.93
N ILE A 128 -14.10 14.84 11.24
CA ILE A 128 -14.81 13.93 12.14
C ILE A 128 -15.69 14.78 13.08
N PRO A 129 -17.02 14.82 12.87
CA PRO A 129 -17.92 15.62 13.70
C PRO A 129 -18.04 15.09 15.14
N LEU A 130 -18.27 16.01 16.08
CA LEU A 130 -18.39 15.75 17.51
C LEU A 130 -19.84 15.99 18.01
N MET A 131 -20.25 15.24 19.04
CA MET A 131 -21.58 15.30 19.69
C MET A 131 -21.47 15.61 21.19
N TRP A 132 -20.93 16.77 21.52
CA TRP A 132 -20.93 17.26 22.91
C TRP A 132 -22.35 17.35 23.48
N LYS A 133 -22.55 16.86 24.71
CA LYS A 133 -23.84 16.97 25.40
C LYS A 133 -23.99 18.37 26.01
N ASP A 134 -25.21 18.89 26.08
CA ASP A 134 -25.50 20.17 26.75
C ASP A 134 -24.95 20.25 28.18
N SER A 135 -24.90 19.12 28.89
CA SER A 135 -24.28 19.03 30.22
C SER A 135 -22.79 19.37 30.21
N GLU A 136 -22.04 18.92 29.20
CA GLU A 136 -20.59 19.16 29.06
C GLU A 136 -20.32 20.61 28.62
N TYR A 137 -21.18 21.14 27.75
CA TYR A 137 -21.08 22.52 27.27
C TYR A 137 -21.40 23.53 28.38
N PHE A 138 -22.54 23.39 29.08
CA PHE A 138 -23.04 24.42 29.99
C PHE A 138 -22.69 24.25 31.47
N LYS A 139 -22.38 23.04 31.98
CA LYS A 139 -22.26 22.82 33.44
C LYS A 139 -20.84 22.87 34.00
N ASN A 140 -19.80 22.66 33.16
CA ASN A 140 -18.42 22.63 33.64
C ASN A 140 -17.83 24.05 33.78
N LYS A 141 -17.89 24.59 35.00
CA LYS A 141 -17.15 25.78 35.48
C LYS A 141 -15.72 25.43 35.94
N GLY A 142 -15.03 24.57 35.20
CA GLY A 142 -13.69 24.05 35.52
C GLY A 142 -12.84 23.85 34.27
N GLU A 143 -11.72 23.15 34.42
CA GLU A 143 -10.79 22.84 33.33
C GLU A 143 -11.49 22.12 32.16
N LEU A 144 -11.01 22.41 30.95
CA LEU A 144 -11.48 21.75 29.73
C LEU A 144 -10.89 20.35 29.69
N HIS A 145 -11.74 19.32 29.63
CA HIS A 145 -11.28 18.00 29.23
C HIS A 145 -10.73 18.10 27.80
N GLN A 146 -9.43 17.86 27.66
CA GLN A 146 -8.70 17.94 26.41
C GLN A 146 -8.19 16.55 26.04
N CYS A 147 -8.27 16.22 24.74
CA CYS A 147 -7.65 15.04 24.17
C CYS A 147 -6.73 15.44 23.02
N ALA A 148 -5.55 14.84 22.94
CA ALA A 148 -4.69 14.92 21.77
C ALA A 148 -5.08 13.80 20.81
N VAL A 149 -5.32 14.13 19.55
CA VAL A 149 -5.77 13.18 18.52
C VAL A 149 -4.94 13.29 17.25
N PHE A 150 -4.84 12.19 16.51
CA PHE A 150 -4.34 12.13 15.14
C PHE A 150 -4.92 10.90 14.45
N CYS A 151 -4.92 10.88 13.12
CA CYS A 151 -5.28 9.70 12.33
C CYS A 151 -4.03 8.96 11.83
N LEU A 152 -4.07 7.64 11.92
CA LEU A 152 -3.20 6.74 11.18
C LEU A 152 -3.91 6.33 9.88
N LEU A 153 -3.20 6.41 8.76
CA LEU A 153 -3.72 6.11 7.41
C LEU A 153 -2.88 4.98 6.81
N GLN A 154 -3.49 3.82 6.58
CA GLN A 154 -2.77 2.62 6.12
C GLN A 154 -3.33 2.07 4.80
N VAL A 155 -2.44 1.82 3.84
CA VAL A 155 -2.72 1.06 2.61
C VAL A 155 -1.68 -0.04 2.48
N GLY A 156 -2.08 -1.30 2.65
CA GLY A 156 -1.15 -2.43 2.62
C GLY A 156 -0.05 -2.30 3.69
N THR A 157 1.17 -2.01 3.26
CA THR A 157 2.35 -1.84 4.13
C THR A 157 2.82 -0.38 4.25
N GLU A 158 2.22 0.54 3.50
CA GLU A 158 2.46 1.97 3.60
C GLU A 158 1.55 2.56 4.69
N ILE A 159 2.14 3.36 5.60
CA ILE A 159 1.45 3.94 6.75
C ILE A 159 1.89 5.40 6.90
N HIS A 160 0.93 6.31 6.80
CA HIS A 160 1.07 7.75 7.05
C HIS A 160 0.33 8.14 8.34
N ASP A 161 0.68 9.28 8.90
CA ASP A 161 0.07 9.85 10.10
C ASP A 161 -0.23 11.33 9.87
N THR A 162 -1.41 11.80 10.28
CA THR A 162 -1.77 13.23 10.20
C THR A 162 -1.09 14.04 11.29
N ASP A 163 -1.16 15.36 11.21
CA ASP A 163 -0.83 16.23 12.33
C ASP A 163 -1.64 15.91 13.60
N LEU A 164 -1.08 16.34 14.73
CA LEU A 164 -1.69 16.24 16.04
C LEU A 164 -2.58 17.45 16.32
N VAL A 165 -3.83 17.18 16.72
CA VAL A 165 -4.81 18.21 17.09
C VAL A 165 -5.17 18.06 18.56
N ILE A 166 -5.30 19.16 19.29
CA ILE A 166 -5.88 19.17 20.64
C ILE A 166 -7.38 19.48 20.52
N VAL A 167 -8.20 18.60 21.08
CA VAL A 167 -9.66 18.64 21.01
C VAL A 167 -10.23 18.91 22.39
N ASP A 168 -11.12 19.90 22.48
CA ASP A 168 -12.01 20.12 23.61
C ASP A 168 -13.41 20.53 23.13
N ARG A 169 -14.31 20.78 24.10
CA ARG A 169 -15.71 21.17 23.88
C ARG A 169 -15.93 22.47 23.07
N THR A 170 -14.88 23.20 22.69
CA THR A 170 -15.01 24.35 21.78
C THR A 170 -15.03 23.95 20.31
N LEU A 171 -14.52 22.76 19.97
CA LEU A 171 -14.52 22.24 18.60
C LEU A 171 -15.81 21.48 18.29
N THR A 172 -16.42 21.75 17.14
CA THR A 172 -17.52 20.93 16.60
C THR A 172 -17.04 19.73 15.82
N ASP A 173 -15.79 19.74 15.35
CA ASP A 173 -15.22 18.74 14.46
C ASP A 173 -13.71 18.64 14.66
N ILE A 174 -13.15 17.45 14.43
CA ILE A 174 -11.71 17.22 14.28
C ILE A 174 -11.39 17.31 12.79
N CYS A 175 -10.46 18.17 12.39
CA CYS A 175 -10.15 18.44 10.98
C CYS A 175 -8.67 18.22 10.66
N PHE A 176 -8.38 17.48 9.59
CA PHE A 176 -7.04 17.32 9.00
C PHE A 176 -7.11 17.72 7.52
N VAL A 177 -6.45 18.82 7.17
CA VAL A 177 -6.55 19.46 5.84
C VAL A 177 -5.52 18.90 4.86
N GLU A 178 -4.33 18.52 5.34
CA GLU A 178 -3.24 18.09 4.46
C GLU A 178 -3.59 16.81 3.68
N PRO A 179 -3.40 16.79 2.35
CA PRO A 179 -3.69 15.62 1.53
C PRO A 179 -2.60 14.55 1.70
N VAL A 180 -3.02 13.31 1.95
CA VAL A 180 -2.11 12.16 2.06
C VAL A 180 -2.25 11.32 0.80
N ILE A 181 -1.12 11.10 0.12
CA ILE A 181 -1.02 10.42 -1.18
C ILE A 181 -0.27 9.10 -1.01
N PHE A 182 -0.88 8.01 -1.47
CA PHE A 182 -0.26 6.69 -1.59
C PHE A 182 0.05 6.41 -3.07
N THR A 183 1.17 5.75 -3.35
CA THR A 183 1.63 5.43 -4.72
C THR A 183 1.73 3.93 -4.94
N ASP A 184 1.67 3.51 -6.21
CA ASP A 184 1.75 2.09 -6.62
C ASP A 184 0.67 1.21 -5.96
N VAL A 185 -0.51 1.79 -5.74
CA VAL A 185 -1.65 1.16 -5.09
C VAL A 185 -2.47 0.35 -6.10
N PRO A 186 -2.74 -0.96 -5.88
CA PRO A 186 -3.57 -1.76 -6.77
C PRO A 186 -5.06 -1.39 -6.66
N PRO A 187 -5.92 -1.70 -7.65
CA PRO A 187 -7.35 -1.36 -7.60
C PRO A 187 -8.11 -2.00 -6.44
N GLY A 188 -7.67 -3.17 -5.97
CA GLY A 188 -8.24 -3.88 -4.82
C GLY A 188 -7.75 -3.40 -3.45
N PHE A 189 -7.49 -2.10 -3.29
CA PHE A 189 -6.96 -1.54 -2.04
C PHE A 189 -7.99 -1.48 -0.91
N ASP A 190 -7.47 -1.49 0.31
CA ASP A 190 -8.15 -1.16 1.57
C ASP A 190 -7.34 -0.04 2.24
N LEU A 191 -7.89 1.18 2.25
CA LEU A 191 -7.38 2.32 3.00
C LEU A 191 -8.05 2.32 4.37
N ARG A 192 -7.32 1.92 5.41
CA ARG A 192 -7.80 2.07 6.79
C ARG A 192 -7.48 3.45 7.32
N VAL A 193 -8.47 4.04 7.98
CA VAL A 193 -8.39 5.31 8.69
C VAL A 193 -8.65 5.00 10.16
N GLU A 194 -7.64 5.19 11.02
CA GLU A 194 -7.68 4.85 12.44
C GLU A 194 -7.45 6.12 13.27
N LEU A 195 -8.48 6.60 13.98
CA LEU A 195 -8.41 7.76 14.87
C LEU A 195 -7.87 7.34 16.23
N TYR A 196 -6.72 7.88 16.61
CA TYR A 196 -6.11 7.67 17.92
C TYR A 196 -6.34 8.88 18.84
N SER A 197 -6.57 8.61 20.13
CA SER A 197 -6.78 9.64 21.15
C SER A 197 -5.95 9.37 22.41
N CYS A 198 -5.53 10.44 23.08
CA CYS A 198 -4.85 10.43 24.38
C CYS A 198 -5.37 11.58 25.25
N CYS A 199 -5.73 11.28 26.51
CA CYS A 199 -6.07 12.32 27.50
C CYS A 199 -4.94 13.34 27.67
N VAL A 200 -5.34 14.61 27.80
CA VAL A 200 -4.51 15.73 28.23
C VAL A 200 -4.91 16.09 29.65
N GLU A 201 -4.33 15.40 30.63
CA GLU A 201 -4.50 15.80 32.03
C GLU A 201 -3.72 17.10 32.33
N GLY A 202 -4.37 17.99 33.07
CA GLY A 202 -3.74 19.14 33.71
C GLY A 202 -2.75 18.68 34.79
N GLU A 203 -1.67 19.45 34.96
CA GLU A 203 -0.54 19.16 35.86
C GLU A 203 0.29 17.90 35.58
N PHE A 204 1.42 18.10 34.88
CA PHE A 204 2.59 17.23 35.01
C PHE A 204 3.25 17.39 36.39
N SER A 205 2.57 16.95 37.45
CA SER A 205 3.14 16.81 38.80
C SER A 205 4.09 15.59 38.89
N MET A 206 5.06 15.56 37.96
CA MET A 206 6.14 14.58 37.94
C MET A 206 7.17 14.95 39.01
N GLY A 207 6.98 14.43 40.22
CA GLY A 207 7.99 14.53 41.28
C GLY A 207 9.32 13.92 40.83
N PHE A 208 10.28 14.78 40.45
CA PHE A 208 11.62 14.40 40.02
C PHE A 208 12.44 13.82 41.18
N SER A 209 12.19 12.56 41.54
CA SER A 209 13.13 11.78 42.35
C SER A 209 14.35 11.48 41.50
N THR A 210 15.43 12.23 41.72
CA THR A 210 16.72 12.09 41.01
C THR A 210 17.44 10.79 41.39
N ARG A 211 16.94 9.64 40.94
CA ARG A 211 17.73 8.40 40.94
C ARG A 211 18.70 8.43 39.77
N ARG A 212 19.97 8.60 40.14
CA ARG A 212 21.15 8.66 39.26
C ARG A 212 21.05 7.69 38.08
N LEU A 213 21.22 8.21 36.88
CA LEU A 213 21.43 7.44 35.65
C LEU A 213 22.71 6.60 35.77
N SER A 214 22.58 5.35 36.20
CA SER A 214 23.62 4.34 35.99
C SER A 214 23.65 3.98 34.51
N ARG A 215 24.83 4.18 33.89
CA ARG A 215 25.12 3.94 32.48
C ARG A 215 24.51 2.63 31.95
N LEU A 216 23.40 2.69 31.21
CA LEU A 216 23.08 1.63 30.25
C LEU A 216 23.99 1.81 29.05
N GLY A 217 25.06 1.02 29.01
CA GLY A 217 25.96 0.95 27.86
C GLY A 217 25.25 0.42 26.60
N SER A 218 25.78 0.79 25.44
CA SER A 218 25.27 0.50 24.11
C SER A 218 24.81 -0.96 23.91
N ALA A 219 23.50 -1.19 24.00
CA ALA A 219 22.89 -2.42 23.50
C ALA A 219 22.90 -2.37 21.97
N SER A 220 23.91 -3.00 21.36
CA SER A 220 24.10 -3.04 19.91
C SER A 220 22.87 -3.59 19.18
N SER A 221 22.47 -2.92 18.09
CA SER A 221 21.33 -3.24 17.22
C SER A 221 21.31 -4.68 16.67
N LYS A 222 22.46 -5.38 16.75
CA LYS A 222 22.64 -6.77 16.32
C LYS A 222 21.82 -7.80 17.12
N LYS A 223 21.39 -7.48 18.35
CA LYS A 223 20.65 -8.44 19.20
C LYS A 223 19.17 -8.61 18.84
N PHE A 224 18.57 -7.64 18.15
CA PHE A 224 17.15 -7.72 17.77
C PHE A 224 16.94 -8.66 16.56
N LEU A 225 17.86 -8.61 15.59
CA LEU A 225 17.82 -9.45 14.39
C LEU A 225 18.11 -10.93 14.68
N ALA A 226 19.07 -11.23 15.56
CA ALA A 226 19.38 -12.61 15.96
C ALA A 226 18.19 -13.31 16.65
N SER A 227 17.36 -12.56 17.38
CA SER A 227 16.12 -13.08 17.96
C SER A 227 15.02 -13.34 16.93
N LEU A 228 15.13 -12.76 15.72
CA LEU A 228 14.18 -12.92 14.63
C LEU A 228 14.52 -14.15 13.76
N GLU A 229 15.81 -14.39 13.51
CA GLU A 229 16.29 -15.60 12.80
C GLU A 229 15.94 -16.89 13.56
N THR A 230 15.93 -16.84 14.90
CA THR A 230 15.74 -18.03 15.76
C THR A 230 14.27 -18.50 15.83
N ALA A 231 13.30 -17.68 15.43
CA ALA A 231 11.88 -18.06 15.44
C ALA A 231 11.49 -19.03 14.30
N ALA A 232 12.30 -19.11 13.23
CA ALA A 232 12.01 -19.90 12.03
C ALA A 232 12.59 -21.34 12.07
N SER A 233 13.08 -21.83 13.22
CA SER A 233 13.73 -23.15 13.31
C SER A 233 13.57 -23.84 14.67
N CYS A 234 12.32 -24.14 15.06
CA CYS A 234 12.03 -25.08 16.15
C CYS A 234 10.88 -26.04 15.78
N SER A 235 11.20 -27.14 15.11
CA SER A 235 10.32 -28.31 15.03
C SER A 235 10.98 -29.56 15.63
N SER A 236 10.43 -29.98 16.77
CA SER A 236 10.20 -31.39 17.17
C SER A 236 11.15 -32.08 18.17
N HIS A 237 10.48 -32.66 19.19
CA HIS A 237 10.90 -33.71 20.14
C HIS A 237 11.83 -33.26 21.31
N SER A 238 11.56 -33.55 22.59
CA SER A 238 10.44 -34.25 23.29
C SER A 238 10.46 -33.85 24.80
N SER A 239 9.69 -34.34 25.79
CA SER A 239 8.67 -35.43 25.92
C SER A 239 7.83 -35.28 27.21
N VAL A 240 6.50 -35.57 27.17
CA VAL A 240 5.67 -36.21 28.24
C VAL A 240 5.47 -35.40 29.57
N SER A 241 4.28 -35.24 30.18
CA SER A 241 2.99 -35.98 30.16
C SER A 241 1.77 -35.17 30.67
N ARG A 242 0.56 -35.49 30.13
CA ARG A 242 -0.79 -35.56 30.79
C ARG A 242 -1.37 -34.24 31.42
N SER A 243 -2.62 -33.79 31.21
CA SER A 243 -3.89 -34.40 30.73
C SER A 243 -4.87 -33.34 30.13
N ALA A 244 -5.90 -33.80 29.40
CA ALA A 244 -7.23 -33.21 29.05
C ALA A 244 -7.67 -31.81 29.56
N GLU A 245 -8.50 -30.98 28.89
CA GLU A 245 -9.26 -31.10 27.61
C GLU A 245 -9.81 -29.73 27.12
N SER A 246 -10.09 -29.61 25.81
CA SER A 246 -11.06 -28.70 25.13
C SER A 246 -10.72 -27.23 24.75
N SER A 247 -11.17 -26.91 23.51
CA SER A 247 -11.38 -25.62 22.81
C SER A 247 -10.23 -24.83 22.14
N PRO A 248 -10.44 -24.34 20.89
CA PRO A 248 -9.42 -23.65 20.11
C PRO A 248 -9.46 -22.11 20.31
N ARG A 249 -8.30 -21.45 20.40
CA ARG A 249 -8.26 -19.99 20.45
C ARG A 249 -6.96 -19.39 19.93
N GLY A 250 -7.10 -18.51 18.93
CA GLY A 250 -6.26 -17.33 18.71
C GLY A 250 -4.81 -17.58 18.29
N GLU A 251 -4.50 -17.24 17.04
CA GLU A 251 -3.14 -16.89 16.63
C GLU A 251 -2.62 -15.74 17.52
N SER A 252 -1.52 -15.98 18.23
CA SER A 252 -0.91 -14.96 19.09
C SER A 252 0.03 -14.10 18.26
N PRO A 253 -0.19 -12.77 18.15
CA PRO A 253 0.68 -11.91 17.36
C PRO A 253 2.08 -11.81 17.98
N VAL A 254 3.09 -11.63 17.13
CA VAL A 254 4.49 -11.49 17.55
C VAL A 254 4.68 -10.18 18.32
N LEU A 255 4.65 -10.27 19.66
CA LEU A 255 4.82 -9.11 20.53
C LEU A 255 6.28 -8.63 20.53
N LEU A 256 6.50 -7.43 19.99
CA LEU A 256 7.74 -6.68 20.18
C LEU A 256 7.96 -6.41 21.69
N PRO A 257 9.20 -6.41 22.21
CA PRO A 257 9.45 -6.15 23.63
C PRO A 257 8.94 -4.77 24.06
N VAL A 258 7.89 -4.77 24.87
CA VAL A 258 7.29 -3.54 25.43
C VAL A 258 8.26 -2.95 26.45
N LEU A 259 9.06 -2.00 26.00
CA LEU A 259 9.68 -1.03 26.90
C LEU A 259 8.55 -0.17 27.47
N SER A 260 8.20 -0.37 28.74
CA SER A 260 7.25 0.49 29.46
C SER A 260 7.86 1.88 29.68
N VAL A 261 7.90 2.69 28.62
CA VAL A 261 8.27 4.10 28.68
C VAL A 261 7.13 4.87 29.36
N ARG A 262 7.47 5.71 30.32
CA ARG A 262 6.51 6.57 31.03
C ARG A 262 6.20 7.77 30.13
N GLY A 263 4.93 8.00 29.82
CA GLY A 263 4.50 9.08 28.93
C GLY A 263 3.02 8.98 28.54
N PRO A 264 2.51 9.93 27.73
CA PRO A 264 1.15 9.88 27.19
C PRO A 264 0.93 8.59 26.39
N LYS A 265 -0.29 8.06 26.38
CA LYS A 265 -0.64 6.82 25.69
C LYS A 265 -1.84 7.04 24.78
N TYR A 266 -1.60 6.85 23.49
CA TYR A 266 -2.64 6.83 22.47
C TYR A 266 -3.34 5.48 22.44
N HIS A 267 -4.66 5.54 22.33
CA HIS A 267 -5.55 4.38 22.20
C HIS A 267 -6.42 4.59 20.97
N LEU A 268 -6.80 3.49 20.30
CA LEU A 268 -7.68 3.55 19.14
C LEU A 268 -9.08 3.94 19.61
N LEU A 269 -9.59 5.07 19.12
CA LEU A 269 -10.91 5.58 19.46
C LEU A 269 -11.97 5.15 18.44
N ALA A 270 -11.63 5.23 17.14
CA ALA A 270 -12.52 4.82 16.06
C ALA A 270 -11.75 4.45 14.79
N GLN A 271 -12.36 3.66 13.90
CA GLN A 271 -11.77 3.28 12.62
C GLN A 271 -12.80 3.17 11.49
N THR A 272 -12.35 3.31 10.24
CA THR A 272 -13.12 2.93 9.04
C THR A 272 -12.19 2.38 7.94
N SER A 273 -12.78 1.75 6.92
CA SER A 273 -12.11 1.12 5.78
C SER A 273 -12.69 1.67 4.49
N LEU A 274 -11.82 2.20 3.63
CA LEU A 274 -12.20 2.81 2.36
C LEU A 274 -11.58 2.06 1.18
N THR A 275 -12.40 1.59 0.25
CA THR A 275 -11.96 0.83 -0.94
C THR A 275 -12.33 1.58 -2.22
N LEU A 276 -12.08 0.96 -3.38
CA LEU A 276 -12.36 1.53 -4.72
C LEU A 276 -13.80 2.06 -4.88
N CYS A 277 -14.80 1.47 -4.21
CA CYS A 277 -16.21 1.89 -4.32
C CYS A 277 -16.51 3.25 -3.65
N HIS A 278 -15.61 3.76 -2.82
CA HIS A 278 -15.76 5.04 -2.11
C HIS A 278 -15.11 6.22 -2.85
N ILE A 279 -14.40 5.99 -3.95
CA ILE A 279 -13.74 7.05 -4.73
C ILE A 279 -14.80 7.89 -5.47
N GLN A 280 -14.87 9.19 -5.16
CA GLN A 280 -15.64 10.18 -5.90
C GLN A 280 -14.96 11.54 -5.87
N ASN A 281 -15.21 12.40 -6.87
CA ASN A 281 -14.66 13.76 -6.96
C ASN A 281 -15.42 14.75 -6.04
N SER A 282 -16.02 14.25 -4.97
CA SER A 282 -16.88 15.00 -4.06
C SER A 282 -16.62 14.58 -2.61
N PHE A 283 -16.96 15.47 -1.69
CA PHE A 283 -16.87 15.21 -0.25
C PHE A 283 -17.96 14.22 0.16
N ARG A 284 -17.58 13.14 0.84
CA ARG A 284 -18.50 12.09 1.29
C ARG A 284 -18.35 11.79 2.77
N THR A 285 -19.45 11.31 3.35
CA THR A 285 -19.54 10.81 4.72
C THR A 285 -19.46 9.28 4.70
N HIS A 286 -18.68 8.73 5.62
CA HIS A 286 -18.44 7.30 5.82
C HIS A 286 -18.61 6.96 7.30
N ASP A 287 -19.18 5.81 7.60
CA ASP A 287 -19.43 5.40 8.99
C ASP A 287 -18.11 5.03 9.70
N LEU A 288 -18.01 5.39 10.99
CA LEU A 288 -16.91 5.03 11.88
C LEU A 288 -17.34 3.92 12.83
N THR A 289 -16.51 2.88 12.95
CA THR A 289 -16.61 1.90 14.03
C THR A 289 -15.91 2.45 15.26
N ILE A 290 -16.67 2.91 16.26
CA ILE A 290 -16.15 3.39 17.54
C ILE A 290 -15.68 2.18 18.37
N SER A 291 -14.48 2.27 18.96
CA SER A 291 -13.80 1.15 19.62
C SER A 291 -13.92 1.14 21.15
N ASP A 292 -14.31 2.26 21.78
CA ASP A 292 -14.35 2.40 23.25
C ASP A 292 -15.50 3.31 23.74
N THR A 293 -15.78 3.29 25.05
CA THR A 293 -16.95 3.92 25.69
C THR A 293 -16.60 5.12 26.58
N GLU A 294 -17.63 5.81 27.09
CA GLU A 294 -17.55 7.05 27.90
C GLU A 294 -16.75 6.91 29.21
N GLU A 295 -16.35 5.70 29.61
CA GLU A 295 -15.58 5.43 30.82
C GLU A 295 -14.06 5.67 30.65
N SER A 296 -13.57 5.72 29.40
CA SER A 296 -12.15 5.90 29.09
C SER A 296 -11.71 7.35 29.09
N SER A 297 -10.58 7.67 29.73
CA SER A 297 -10.08 9.05 29.86
C SER A 297 -9.62 9.70 28.56
N PHE A 298 -9.49 8.94 27.47
CA PHE A 298 -9.18 9.43 26.13
C PHE A 298 -10.41 9.47 25.20
N TRP A 299 -11.60 9.20 25.74
CA TRP A 299 -12.83 9.18 24.96
C TRP A 299 -13.23 10.58 24.50
N LEU A 300 -13.76 10.67 23.28
CA LEU A 300 -14.39 11.88 22.75
C LEU A 300 -15.77 11.52 22.18
N PRO A 301 -16.77 12.41 22.31
CA PRO A 301 -18.09 12.18 21.75
C PRO A 301 -18.05 12.34 20.24
N LEU A 302 -17.77 11.26 19.51
CA LEU A 302 -17.84 11.27 18.04
C LEU A 302 -19.29 11.17 17.58
N TYR A 303 -19.63 11.81 16.45
CA TYR A 303 -20.94 11.62 15.82
C TYR A 303 -21.13 10.18 15.27
N GLY A 304 -20.03 9.46 15.03
CA GLY A 304 -20.03 8.11 14.46
C GLY A 304 -19.77 8.08 12.95
N ASN A 305 -19.33 9.18 12.35
CA ASN A 305 -18.92 9.25 10.96
C ASN A 305 -17.65 10.08 10.76
N VAL A 306 -16.98 9.83 9.63
CA VAL A 306 -15.89 10.65 9.10
C VAL A 306 -16.30 11.13 7.72
N CYS A 307 -16.03 12.39 7.44
CA CYS A 307 -16.21 12.98 6.13
C CYS A 307 -14.84 13.22 5.50
N CYS A 308 -14.67 12.92 4.22
CA CYS A 308 -13.43 13.15 3.49
C CYS A 308 -13.67 13.20 1.98
N ARG A 309 -12.65 13.61 1.23
CA ARG A 309 -12.58 13.40 -0.23
C ARG A 309 -11.51 12.35 -0.53
N LEU A 310 -11.92 11.23 -1.13
CA LEU A 310 -11.06 10.16 -1.60
C LEU A 310 -11.06 10.12 -3.13
N VAL A 311 -9.89 10.35 -3.74
CA VAL A 311 -9.70 10.30 -5.19
C VAL A 311 -8.66 9.25 -5.57
N ALA A 312 -8.76 8.72 -6.79
CA ALA A 312 -7.77 7.83 -7.36
C ALA A 312 -7.38 8.25 -8.78
N GLN A 313 -6.15 7.94 -9.15
CA GLN A 313 -5.55 8.22 -10.44
C GLN A 313 -4.80 6.96 -10.91
N PRO A 314 -5.45 6.08 -11.70
CA PRO A 314 -4.81 4.92 -12.29
C PRO A 314 -3.62 5.32 -13.19
N LEU A 315 -2.56 4.51 -13.24
CA LEU A 315 -1.41 4.80 -14.11
C LEU A 315 -1.79 4.78 -15.59
N CYS A 316 -2.67 3.85 -16.01
CA CYS A 316 -3.17 3.78 -17.39
C CYS A 316 -3.89 5.07 -17.85
N MET A 317 -4.40 5.87 -16.90
CA MET A 317 -5.10 7.13 -17.18
C MET A 317 -4.16 8.34 -17.34
N THR A 318 -2.88 8.20 -16.98
CA THR A 318 -1.93 9.33 -16.93
C THR A 318 -0.61 9.09 -17.66
N GLN A 319 -0.18 7.84 -17.76
CA GLN A 319 1.03 7.46 -18.49
C GLN A 319 0.69 7.05 -19.92
N VAL A 320 1.69 7.13 -20.80
CA VAL A 320 1.63 6.54 -22.13
C VAL A 320 1.74 5.02 -21.98
N VAL A 321 0.71 4.30 -22.38
CA VAL A 321 0.67 2.82 -22.37
C VAL A 321 1.45 2.27 -23.55
N MET A 322 1.32 2.90 -24.72
CA MET A 322 2.02 2.53 -25.95
C MET A 322 2.13 3.74 -26.88
N CYS A 323 3.21 3.82 -27.64
CA CYS A 323 3.37 4.81 -28.71
C CYS A 323 4.10 4.21 -29.92
N GLY A 324 3.89 4.78 -31.10
CA GLY A 324 4.55 4.32 -32.32
C GLY A 324 3.90 4.83 -33.60
N LYS A 325 4.58 4.61 -34.73
CA LYS A 325 4.05 4.96 -36.05
C LYS A 325 3.00 3.94 -36.48
N LEU A 326 1.83 4.44 -36.88
CA LEU A 326 0.70 3.65 -37.35
C LEU A 326 0.17 4.25 -38.66
N ARG A 327 -0.37 3.40 -39.53
CA ARG A 327 -1.13 3.85 -40.70
C ARG A 327 -2.62 3.62 -40.44
N ILE A 328 -3.39 4.69 -40.30
CA ILE A 328 -4.78 4.65 -39.82
C ILE A 328 -5.75 5.11 -40.90
N ARG A 329 -6.95 4.51 -40.91
CA ARG A 329 -8.08 4.86 -41.77
C ARG A 329 -9.41 4.72 -41.01
N SER A 330 -10.34 5.64 -41.23
CA SER A 330 -11.72 5.54 -40.74
C SER A 330 -12.63 4.92 -41.81
N GLU A 331 -13.64 4.14 -41.41
CA GLU A 331 -14.68 3.68 -42.36
C GLU A 331 -15.48 4.82 -42.99
N THR A 332 -15.50 6.00 -42.37
CA THR A 332 -16.15 7.20 -42.93
C THR A 332 -15.44 7.76 -44.16
N ASN A 333 -14.13 7.50 -44.33
CA ASN A 333 -13.32 7.93 -45.46
C ASN A 333 -12.39 6.77 -45.91
N PRO A 334 -12.93 5.76 -46.61
CA PRO A 334 -12.23 4.49 -46.85
C PRO A 334 -11.07 4.55 -47.86
N GLU A 335 -10.85 5.70 -48.52
CA GLU A 335 -9.73 5.94 -49.44
C GLU A 335 -8.55 6.68 -48.76
N ASP A 336 -8.75 7.29 -47.60
CA ASP A 336 -7.77 8.17 -46.94
C ASP A 336 -6.97 7.43 -45.86
N TRP A 337 -5.83 6.86 -46.27
CA TRP A 337 -4.84 6.29 -45.35
C TRP A 337 -3.86 7.35 -44.86
N ARG A 338 -3.77 7.53 -43.54
CA ARG A 338 -2.85 8.50 -42.92
C ARG A 338 -1.76 7.80 -42.13
N ASP A 339 -0.50 8.05 -42.48
CA ASP A 339 0.64 7.72 -41.63
C ASP A 339 0.70 8.75 -40.49
N VAL A 340 0.64 8.28 -39.24
CA VAL A 340 0.58 9.10 -38.03
C VAL A 340 1.48 8.53 -36.94
N TYR A 341 1.91 9.37 -36.01
CA TYR A 341 2.48 8.93 -34.75
C TYR A 341 1.36 8.84 -33.71
N SER A 342 1.10 7.65 -33.17
CA SER A 342 -0.03 7.40 -32.28
C SER A 342 0.44 7.14 -30.85
N VAL A 343 -0.33 7.66 -29.88
CA VAL A 343 -0.05 7.58 -28.44
C VAL A 343 -1.30 7.13 -27.71
N LEU A 344 -1.26 5.96 -27.08
CA LEU A 344 -2.33 5.41 -26.24
C LEU A 344 -2.13 5.89 -24.79
N SER A 345 -3.06 6.69 -24.28
CA SER A 345 -2.98 7.28 -22.94
C SER A 345 -4.36 7.77 -22.48
N GLY A 346 -4.71 7.62 -21.20
CA GLY A 346 -5.99 8.14 -20.71
C GLY A 346 -7.16 7.29 -21.18
N SER A 347 -8.15 7.93 -21.79
CA SER A 347 -9.28 7.29 -22.47
C SER A 347 -9.17 7.40 -24.00
N ASP A 348 -7.96 7.59 -24.54
CA ASP A 348 -7.76 8.08 -25.91
C ASP A 348 -6.54 7.44 -26.60
N LEU A 349 -6.70 7.17 -27.90
CA LEU A 349 -5.60 6.99 -28.85
C LEU A 349 -5.44 8.29 -29.64
N LYS A 350 -4.45 9.10 -29.26
CA LYS A 350 -4.15 10.40 -29.86
C LYS A 350 -3.23 10.22 -31.06
N CYS A 351 -3.55 10.85 -32.20
CA CYS A 351 -2.81 10.68 -33.45
C CYS A 351 -2.22 12.02 -33.92
N TYR A 352 -0.90 12.08 -34.06
CA TYR A 352 -0.11 13.26 -34.45
C TYR A 352 0.51 13.08 -35.84
N GLN A 353 0.96 14.17 -36.47
CA GLN A 353 1.57 14.12 -37.80
C GLN A 353 2.98 13.50 -37.71
N GLN A 354 3.75 13.90 -36.69
CA GLN A 354 5.11 13.43 -36.41
C GLN A 354 5.27 13.12 -34.91
N GLN A 355 6.43 12.60 -34.54
CA GLN A 355 6.75 12.28 -33.15
C GLN A 355 7.01 13.57 -32.34
N ASP A 356 7.73 14.52 -32.92
CA ASP A 356 8.15 15.79 -32.30
C ASP A 356 6.94 16.66 -31.87
N ASP A 357 5.79 16.53 -32.55
CA ASP A 357 4.50 17.14 -32.20
C ASP A 357 4.01 16.73 -30.78
N THR A 358 4.42 15.56 -30.30
CA THR A 358 4.07 15.04 -28.97
C THR A 358 4.82 15.79 -27.87
N ASP A 359 6.10 16.08 -28.10
CA ASP A 359 6.98 16.75 -27.13
C ASP A 359 6.73 18.27 -27.07
N SER A 360 6.16 18.85 -28.14
CA SER A 360 5.78 20.25 -28.24
C SER A 360 4.39 20.58 -27.66
N LEU A 361 3.65 19.58 -27.16
CA LEU A 361 2.28 19.71 -26.64
C LEU A 361 1.27 20.23 -27.69
N GLU A 362 1.50 19.95 -28.97
CA GLU A 362 0.55 20.30 -30.03
C GLU A 362 -0.76 19.48 -29.93
N THR A 363 -1.83 19.98 -30.54
CA THR A 363 -3.11 19.27 -30.58
C THR A 363 -3.05 18.11 -31.57
N PRO A 364 -3.53 16.89 -31.22
CA PRO A 364 -3.54 15.77 -32.15
C PRO A 364 -4.41 16.06 -33.38
N LEU A 365 -4.01 15.53 -34.54
CA LEU A 365 -4.75 15.63 -35.81
C LEU A 365 -6.18 15.09 -35.67
N PHE A 366 -6.32 14.00 -34.91
CA PHE A 366 -7.57 13.43 -34.46
C PHE A 366 -7.31 12.49 -33.27
N THR A 367 -8.37 12.18 -32.53
CA THR A 367 -8.35 11.28 -31.38
C THR A 367 -9.40 10.20 -31.57
N ILE A 368 -9.01 8.94 -31.36
CA ILE A 368 -9.95 7.82 -31.31
C ILE A 368 -10.24 7.56 -29.82
N PRO A 369 -11.49 7.73 -29.34
CA PRO A 369 -11.83 7.45 -27.95
C PRO A 369 -11.71 5.94 -27.67
N ILE A 370 -11.20 5.60 -26.49
CA ILE A 370 -10.95 4.25 -25.99
C ILE A 370 -11.65 4.11 -24.64
N ASN A 371 -12.67 3.24 -24.58
CA ASN A 371 -13.56 3.10 -23.43
C ASN A 371 -13.96 1.62 -23.22
N LYS A 372 -14.80 1.34 -22.20
CA LYS A 372 -15.35 0.00 -21.92
C LYS A 372 -16.07 -0.65 -23.11
N ASP A 373 -16.63 0.15 -23.99
CA ASP A 373 -17.45 -0.25 -25.14
C ASP A 373 -16.62 -0.37 -26.43
N THR A 374 -15.30 -0.19 -26.33
CA THR A 374 -14.36 -0.30 -27.44
C THR A 374 -13.91 -1.74 -27.61
N ARG A 375 -14.11 -2.29 -28.81
CA ARG A 375 -13.71 -3.63 -29.21
C ARG A 375 -12.52 -3.54 -30.15
N VAL A 376 -11.51 -4.37 -29.92
CA VAL A 376 -10.31 -4.43 -30.77
C VAL A 376 -10.10 -5.85 -31.25
N CYS A 377 -9.97 -6.02 -32.56
CA CYS A 377 -9.74 -7.31 -33.21
C CYS A 377 -8.53 -7.22 -34.14
N ALA A 378 -7.63 -8.20 -34.06
CA ALA A 378 -6.64 -8.42 -35.11
C ALA A 378 -7.33 -9.09 -36.31
N ARG A 379 -7.08 -8.59 -37.51
CA ARG A 379 -7.48 -9.23 -38.77
C ARG A 379 -6.28 -9.94 -39.38
N GLU A 380 -6.55 -11.11 -39.95
CA GLU A 380 -5.55 -11.92 -40.64
C GLU A 380 -4.92 -11.14 -41.81
N ARG A 381 -3.68 -11.52 -42.18
CA ARG A 381 -2.82 -10.77 -43.09
C ARG A 381 -3.49 -10.58 -44.45
N ASP A 382 -3.71 -9.32 -44.84
CA ASP A 382 -4.29 -9.00 -46.14
C ASP A 382 -3.31 -9.42 -47.27
N PRO A 383 -3.72 -10.31 -48.20
CA PRO A 383 -2.87 -10.75 -49.30
C PRO A 383 -2.31 -9.61 -50.15
N ALA A 384 -3.05 -8.49 -50.29
CA ALA A 384 -2.68 -7.36 -51.14
C ALA A 384 -1.72 -6.37 -50.46
N LEU A 385 -1.77 -6.24 -49.13
CA LEU A 385 -0.99 -5.24 -48.38
C LEU A 385 0.23 -5.84 -47.65
N HIS A 386 0.31 -7.17 -47.52
CA HIS A 386 1.37 -7.90 -46.78
C HIS A 386 1.55 -7.52 -45.30
N SER A 387 0.79 -6.56 -44.78
CA SER A 387 0.73 -6.10 -43.39
C SER A 387 -0.39 -6.80 -42.62
N HIS A 388 -0.24 -6.86 -41.30
CA HIS A 388 -1.34 -7.22 -40.41
C HIS A 388 -2.19 -5.98 -40.11
N SER A 389 -3.48 -6.18 -39.80
CA SER A 389 -4.39 -5.08 -39.49
C SER A 389 -5.06 -5.27 -38.14
N ILE A 390 -5.34 -4.16 -37.47
CA ILE A 390 -6.09 -4.10 -36.21
C ILE A 390 -7.32 -3.24 -36.48
N THR A 391 -8.51 -3.73 -36.17
CA THR A 391 -9.75 -2.96 -36.26
C THR A 391 -10.20 -2.54 -34.86
N ILE A 392 -10.34 -1.23 -34.63
CA ILE A 392 -10.93 -0.65 -33.43
C ILE A 392 -12.36 -0.24 -33.76
N ILE A 393 -13.32 -0.75 -33.00
CA ILE A 393 -14.75 -0.42 -33.10
C ILE A 393 -15.17 0.18 -31.76
N ASN A 394 -15.61 1.43 -31.73
CA ASN A 394 -16.18 2.05 -30.53
C ASN A 394 -17.68 2.24 -30.71
N GLN A 395 -18.47 1.70 -29.79
CA GLN A 395 -19.95 1.68 -29.85
C GLN A 395 -20.59 2.77 -28.97
N CYS A 396 -19.80 3.69 -28.42
CA CYS A 396 -20.28 4.77 -27.56
C CYS A 396 -20.90 5.90 -28.38
N GLY A 397 -22.23 5.87 -28.54
CA GLY A 397 -22.99 6.86 -29.30
C GLY A 397 -23.20 6.44 -30.75
N VAL A 398 -22.43 7.01 -31.67
CA VAL A 398 -22.38 6.58 -33.08
C VAL A 398 -21.24 5.58 -33.23
N GLU A 399 -21.49 4.43 -33.85
CA GLU A 399 -20.45 3.41 -34.04
C GLU A 399 -19.34 3.95 -34.96
N THR A 400 -18.11 4.05 -34.42
CA THR A 400 -16.94 4.49 -35.18
C THR A 400 -15.95 3.35 -35.34
N THR A 401 -15.74 2.92 -36.58
CA THR A 401 -14.73 1.91 -36.94
C THR A 401 -13.47 2.57 -37.50
N HIS A 402 -12.32 2.16 -36.99
CA HIS A 402 -11.01 2.54 -37.48
C HIS A 402 -10.18 1.28 -37.80
N THR A 403 -9.55 1.26 -38.97
CA THR A 403 -8.55 0.24 -39.34
C THR A 403 -7.16 0.81 -39.15
N ILE A 404 -6.31 0.08 -38.45
CA ILE A 404 -4.91 0.38 -38.18
C ILE A 404 -4.07 -0.67 -38.90
N LEU A 405 -3.04 -0.23 -39.62
CA LEU A 405 -1.98 -1.07 -40.17
C LEU A 405 -0.68 -0.82 -39.40
N THR A 406 0.01 -1.91 -39.10
CA THR A 406 1.34 -1.95 -38.48
C THR A 406 2.36 -2.46 -39.50
N TYR A 407 3.58 -1.92 -39.44
CA TYR A 407 4.63 -2.23 -40.43
C TYR A 407 5.24 -3.63 -40.23
N THR A 408 5.22 -4.17 -39.01
CA THR A 408 5.70 -5.53 -38.70
C THR A 408 4.65 -6.33 -37.91
N SER A 409 4.75 -7.65 -37.95
CA SER A 409 3.92 -8.55 -37.12
C SER A 409 4.19 -8.40 -35.61
N GLU A 410 5.42 -8.04 -35.25
CA GLU A 410 5.81 -7.81 -33.87
C GLU A 410 5.16 -6.53 -33.32
N ASP A 411 5.13 -5.46 -34.12
CA ASP A 411 4.39 -4.24 -33.76
C ASP A 411 2.90 -4.51 -33.63
N THR A 412 2.30 -5.34 -34.49
CA THR A 412 0.89 -5.77 -34.34
C THR A 412 0.67 -6.43 -32.98
N HIS A 413 1.54 -7.35 -32.59
CA HIS A 413 1.44 -8.07 -31.32
C HIS A 413 1.59 -7.10 -30.13
N ARG A 414 2.59 -6.21 -30.16
CA ARG A 414 2.82 -5.20 -29.11
C ARG A 414 1.61 -4.27 -28.96
N TRP A 415 1.04 -3.78 -30.06
CA TRP A 415 -0.17 -2.95 -30.03
C TRP A 415 -1.40 -3.71 -29.53
N MET A 416 -1.60 -4.97 -29.94
CA MET A 416 -2.71 -5.80 -29.44
C MET A 416 -2.62 -6.07 -27.94
N GLU A 417 -1.44 -6.43 -27.43
CA GLU A 417 -1.23 -6.61 -25.98
C GLU A 417 -1.41 -5.29 -25.22
N ALA A 418 -0.90 -4.16 -25.74
CA ALA A 418 -1.12 -2.86 -25.14
C ALA A 418 -2.62 -2.49 -25.05
N PHE A 419 -3.40 -2.74 -26.11
CA PHE A 419 -4.85 -2.54 -26.09
C PHE A 419 -5.52 -3.47 -25.07
N TRP A 420 -5.21 -4.77 -25.07
CA TRP A 420 -5.81 -5.73 -24.13
C TRP A 420 -5.50 -5.41 -22.66
N GLN A 421 -4.25 -5.05 -22.35
CA GLN A 421 -3.88 -4.59 -21.01
C GLN A 421 -4.62 -3.30 -20.63
N HIS A 422 -4.68 -2.32 -21.53
CA HIS A 422 -5.36 -1.06 -21.27
C HIS A 422 -6.87 -1.23 -21.03
N PHE A 423 -7.55 -2.10 -21.79
CA PHE A 423 -8.96 -2.43 -21.52
C PHE A 423 -9.15 -3.13 -20.18
N TYR A 424 -8.23 -4.02 -19.82
CA TYR A 424 -8.25 -4.70 -18.53
C TYR A 424 -8.08 -3.67 -17.39
N ASP A 425 -7.13 -2.76 -17.50
CA ASP A 425 -6.88 -1.67 -16.56
C ASP A 425 -8.08 -0.73 -16.39
N ILE A 426 -8.68 -0.30 -17.52
CA ILE A 426 -9.92 0.51 -17.51
C ILE A 426 -11.04 -0.24 -16.80
N SER A 427 -11.20 -1.54 -17.06
CA SER A 427 -12.26 -2.35 -16.46
C SER A 427 -12.07 -2.53 -14.95
N ALA A 428 -10.85 -2.82 -14.49
CA ALA A 428 -10.51 -3.01 -13.09
C ALA A 428 -10.61 -1.72 -12.27
N SER A 429 -10.24 -0.57 -12.86
CA SER A 429 -10.39 0.74 -12.24
C SER A 429 -11.80 1.32 -12.33
N SER A 430 -12.77 0.62 -12.94
CA SER A 430 -13.94 1.30 -13.49
C SER A 430 -14.98 1.86 -12.51
N HIS A 431 -14.89 1.59 -11.21
CA HIS A 431 -15.66 2.32 -10.20
C HIS A 431 -15.12 3.75 -9.97
N SER A 432 -13.85 4.03 -10.32
CA SER A 432 -13.26 5.38 -10.30
C SER A 432 -13.19 6.05 -11.68
N ALA A 433 -13.23 5.28 -12.78
CA ALA A 433 -13.10 5.84 -14.13
C ALA A 433 -14.28 6.75 -14.55
N ASP A 434 -15.51 6.42 -14.15
CA ASP A 434 -16.68 7.25 -14.46
C ASP A 434 -16.67 8.61 -13.72
N VAL A 435 -15.86 8.73 -12.66
CA VAL A 435 -15.63 9.98 -11.91
C VAL A 435 -14.56 10.87 -12.58
N LEU A 436 -13.58 10.28 -13.26
CA LEU A 436 -12.53 11.01 -13.97
C LEU A 436 -13.00 11.60 -15.31
N ARG A 437 -14.10 11.08 -15.88
CA ARG A 437 -14.70 11.64 -17.11
C ARG A 437 -15.08 13.12 -16.95
N ASP A 438 -15.69 13.49 -15.82
CA ASP A 438 -16.09 14.86 -15.50
C ASP A 438 -14.92 15.79 -15.12
N SER A 439 -13.71 15.28 -14.86
CA SER A 439 -12.54 16.13 -14.56
C SER A 439 -11.73 16.53 -15.80
N SER A 440 -11.98 15.92 -16.95
CA SER A 440 -11.31 16.26 -18.23
C SER A 440 -11.59 17.70 -18.72
N THR A 441 -12.64 18.34 -18.22
CA THR A 441 -12.99 19.75 -18.46
C THR A 441 -12.31 20.75 -17.52
N HIS A 442 -11.70 20.29 -16.41
CA HIS A 442 -11.00 21.16 -15.46
C HIS A 442 -9.56 20.67 -15.24
N ARG A 443 -8.63 21.28 -16.00
CA ARG A 443 -7.18 21.12 -15.77
C ARG A 443 -6.86 21.47 -14.32
N PHE A 444 -6.33 20.49 -13.57
CA PHE A 444 -5.57 20.76 -12.36
C PHE A 444 -4.31 21.54 -12.76
N ASN A 445 -4.33 22.86 -12.52
CA ASN A 445 -3.11 23.61 -12.28
C ASN A 445 -2.79 23.54 -10.77
N PRO A 446 -1.51 23.63 -10.38
CA PRO A 446 -1.07 23.56 -8.99
C PRO A 446 -1.54 24.76 -8.15
#